data_AF-A0AAI9IEI5-F1
#
_entry.id   AF-A0AAI9IEI5-F1
#
_cell.length_a   1.000
_cell.length_b   1.000
_cell.length_c   1.000
_cell.angle_alpha   90.00
_cell.angle_beta   90.00
_cell.angle_gamma   90.00
#
_symmetry.space_group_name_H-M   'P 1'
#
loop_
_entity.id
_entity.type
_entity.pdbx_description
1 polymer ?
#
loop_
_entity_poly.entity_id
_entity_poly.type
_entity_poly.pdbx_seq_one_letter_code
_entity_poly.pdbx_strand_id
1 'polypeptide(L)'
;MKKTFASHLLAASLLVMTAAPAVHAADTSRAAAPSVQKAGTYIDDSVVTAKVKAALVEDKQISAMKISVTTKDGVVTLKGAVPSAELGQHALQLAAGIEGVRDVKSDLIVKAG
;
A
#
# COMPACT_ATOMS: atom_id res chain seq x y z
N MET A 1 -11.63 24.57 39.05
CA MET A 1 -11.91 26.03 39.04
C MET A 1 -10.65 26.73 38.54
N LYS A 2 -10.78 27.78 37.70
CA LYS A 2 -9.78 28.83 37.32
C LYS A 2 -8.55 28.35 36.49
N LYS A 3 -8.53 28.45 35.15
CA LYS A 3 -8.44 29.67 34.28
C LYS A 3 -7.19 30.50 34.65
N THR A 4 -6.26 30.95 33.81
CA THR A 4 -6.01 31.10 32.36
C THR A 4 -4.71 31.96 32.29
N PHE A 5 -4.27 32.37 31.09
CA PHE A 5 -3.48 33.60 30.81
C PHE A 5 -1.94 33.46 30.88
N ALA A 6 -1.15 34.05 29.99
CA ALA A 6 -1.38 34.74 28.73
C ALA A 6 -0.02 35.09 28.09
N SER A 7 -0.12 35.40 26.80
CA SER A 7 0.49 36.58 26.17
C SER A 7 1.83 36.47 25.44
N HIS A 8 1.68 36.70 24.11
CA HIS A 8 2.31 37.77 23.32
C HIS A 8 3.74 37.52 22.81
N LEU A 9 4.15 37.95 21.61
CA LEU A 9 3.56 38.71 20.51
C LEU A 9 4.62 38.71 19.38
N LEU A 10 4.20 38.55 18.13
CA LEU A 10 4.59 39.30 16.90
C LEU A 10 4.16 38.44 15.70
N ALA A 11 2.96 38.60 15.12
CA ALA A 11 2.44 39.69 14.29
C ALA A 11 3.05 39.75 12.86
N ALA A 12 2.17 39.54 11.86
CA ALA A 12 2.10 40.12 10.50
C ALA A 12 1.66 39.04 9.48
N SER A 13 0.35 38.81 9.29
CA SER A 13 -0.55 39.46 8.29
C SER A 13 -0.28 39.08 6.83
N LEU A 14 -1.25 38.42 6.15
CA LEU A 14 -2.14 39.07 5.17
C LEU A 14 -3.24 38.12 4.62
N LEU A 15 -4.50 38.45 4.94
CA LEU A 15 -5.68 38.64 4.05
C LEU A 15 -6.33 37.44 3.27
N VAL A 16 -7.41 36.90 3.87
CA VAL A 16 -8.83 36.88 3.42
C VAL A 16 -9.16 36.76 1.91
N MET A 17 -9.92 35.72 1.50
CA MET A 17 -11.33 35.81 1.03
C MET A 17 -11.90 34.44 0.61
N THR A 18 -13.21 34.32 0.84
CA THR A 18 -14.10 33.15 0.80
C THR A 18 -14.71 32.88 -0.59
N ALA A 19 -14.97 31.61 -0.92
CA ALA A 19 -16.22 31.16 -1.57
C ALA A 19 -16.30 29.62 -1.62
N ALA A 20 -17.37 29.04 -1.07
CA ALA A 20 -17.75 27.64 -1.30
C ALA A 20 -18.54 27.52 -2.63
N PRO A 21 -18.53 26.33 -3.25
CA PRO A 21 -19.76 25.55 -3.23
C PRO A 21 -19.54 24.06 -2.93
N ALA A 22 -20.54 23.49 -2.26
CA ALA A 22 -20.71 22.05 -2.07
C ALA A 22 -20.93 21.36 -3.44
N VAL A 23 -20.34 20.17 -3.65
CA VAL A 23 -21.00 18.87 -3.90
C VAL A 23 -20.00 17.85 -4.49
N HIS A 24 -20.29 16.59 -4.18
CA HIS A 24 -19.80 15.35 -4.81
C HIS A 24 -18.58 14.61 -4.23
N ALA A 25 -18.98 13.65 -3.39
CA ALA A 25 -18.66 12.22 -3.52
C ALA A 25 -17.34 11.73 -2.91
N ALA A 26 -17.52 10.76 -2.02
CA ALA A 26 -16.50 9.95 -1.42
C ALA A 26 -15.59 9.29 -2.47
N ASP A 27 -14.28 9.35 -2.24
CA ASP A 27 -13.40 8.26 -2.64
C ASP A 27 -12.59 7.81 -1.41
N THR A 28 -13.13 6.75 -0.82
CA THR A 28 -12.40 5.55 -0.38
C THR A 28 -10.96 5.70 0.12
N SER A 29 -10.82 5.60 1.45
CA SER A 29 -9.98 4.61 2.13
C SER A 29 -8.56 4.30 1.60
N ARG A 30 -7.59 4.77 2.40
CA ARG A 30 -6.48 3.97 2.96
C ARG A 30 -5.38 3.46 2.02
N ALA A 31 -4.21 4.12 2.10
CA ALA A 31 -2.93 3.42 2.22
C ALA A 31 -1.94 4.29 3.01
N ALA A 32 -1.16 3.63 3.86
CA ALA A 32 -0.31 4.20 4.88
C ALA A 32 0.72 5.22 4.36
N ALA A 33 0.99 6.24 5.18
CA ALA A 33 2.16 7.10 5.03
C ALA A 33 3.45 6.26 5.04
N PRO A 34 4.39 6.43 4.10
CA PRO A 34 5.72 5.90 4.29
C PRO A 34 6.47 6.86 5.20
N SER A 35 6.87 6.33 6.35
CA SER A 35 7.81 6.96 7.27
C SER A 35 9.17 7.06 6.60
N VAL A 36 9.72 8.26 6.60
CA VAL A 36 11.05 8.60 6.08
C VAL A 36 12.12 7.75 6.75
N GLN A 37 12.58 6.65 6.14
CA GLN A 37 13.79 5.93 6.56
C GLN A 37 14.46 5.12 5.42
N LYS A 38 15.39 5.74 4.68
CA LYS A 38 16.84 5.47 4.69
C LYS A 38 17.48 5.87 3.35
N ALA A 39 18.47 6.76 3.45
CA ALA A 39 19.32 7.16 2.34
C ALA A 39 20.22 5.99 1.91
N GLY A 40 20.07 5.60 0.66
CA GLY A 40 20.64 4.42 0.03
C GLY A 40 19.54 3.84 -0.83
N THR A 41 19.74 3.79 -2.15
CA THR A 41 18.75 3.46 -3.20
C THR A 41 18.00 2.14 -2.93
N TYR A 42 17.02 2.19 -2.03
CA TYR A 42 16.08 1.12 -1.73
C TYR A 42 14.72 1.61 -2.20
N ILE A 43 14.14 0.88 -3.15
CA ILE A 43 12.71 1.06 -3.48
C ILE A 43 11.95 0.74 -2.19
N ASP A 44 11.08 1.65 -1.77
CA ASP A 44 10.23 1.42 -0.60
C ASP A 44 9.44 0.12 -0.77
N ASP A 45 9.46 -0.74 0.26
CA ASP A 45 8.69 -2.00 0.26
C ASP A 45 7.19 -1.77 0.01
N SER A 46 6.68 -0.60 0.38
CA SER A 46 5.30 -0.18 0.11
C SER A 46 5.05 -0.03 -1.39
N VAL A 47 6.02 0.51 -2.13
CA VAL A 47 5.96 0.64 -3.60
C VAL A 47 6.07 -0.73 -4.26
N VAL A 48 7.00 -1.58 -3.80
CA VAL A 48 7.10 -2.97 -4.27
C VAL A 48 5.79 -3.72 -4.03
N THR A 49 5.22 -3.61 -2.84
CA THR A 49 3.92 -4.24 -2.49
C THR A 49 2.80 -3.75 -3.40
N ALA A 50 2.74 -2.44 -3.67
CA ALA A 50 1.73 -1.87 -4.55
C ALA A 50 1.89 -2.38 -6.00
N LYS A 51 3.11 -2.43 -6.52
CA LYS A 51 3.40 -2.97 -7.86
C LYS A 51 3.04 -4.45 -7.98
N VAL A 52 3.43 -5.27 -7.00
CA VAL A 52 3.07 -6.70 -6.96
C VAL A 52 1.56 -6.86 -6.91
N LYS A 53 0.86 -6.10 -6.04
CA LYS A 53 -0.60 -6.14 -5.98
C LYS A 53 -1.25 -5.74 -7.31
N ALA A 54 -0.74 -4.70 -7.96
CA ALA A 54 -1.25 -4.27 -9.26
C ALA A 54 -1.11 -5.39 -10.30
N ALA A 55 0.08 -5.99 -10.43
CA ALA A 55 0.33 -7.09 -11.36
C ALA A 55 -0.59 -8.31 -11.11
N LEU A 56 -0.84 -8.65 -9.83
CA LEU A 56 -1.75 -9.75 -9.48
C LEU A 56 -3.23 -9.42 -9.77
N VAL A 57 -3.62 -8.14 -9.68
CA VAL A 57 -4.98 -7.67 -9.99
C VAL A 57 -5.20 -7.51 -11.50
N GLU A 58 -4.16 -7.23 -12.27
CA GLU A 58 -4.21 -7.21 -13.73
C GLU A 58 -4.40 -8.63 -14.31
N ASP A 59 -3.89 -9.65 -13.61
CA ASP A 59 -4.08 -11.04 -14.00
C ASP A 59 -5.52 -11.51 -13.73
N LYS A 60 -6.24 -11.91 -14.79
CA LYS A 60 -7.65 -12.33 -14.69
C LYS A 60 -7.87 -13.60 -13.85
N GLN A 61 -6.87 -14.48 -13.78
CA GLN A 61 -6.99 -15.74 -13.04
C GLN A 61 -6.76 -15.50 -11.55
N ILE A 62 -5.86 -14.57 -11.20
CA ILE A 62 -5.45 -14.26 -9.83
C ILE A 62 -6.30 -13.15 -9.19
N SER A 63 -6.77 -12.17 -9.96
CA SER A 63 -7.58 -11.04 -9.46
C SER A 63 -8.89 -11.45 -8.79
N ALA A 64 -9.49 -12.57 -9.21
CA ALA A 64 -10.67 -13.16 -8.57
C ALA A 64 -10.37 -13.78 -7.19
N MET A 65 -9.09 -13.91 -6.84
CA MET A 65 -8.63 -14.64 -5.67
C MET A 65 -8.26 -13.68 -4.53
N LYS A 66 -8.60 -14.05 -3.30
CA LYS A 66 -8.24 -13.27 -2.11
C LYS A 66 -6.79 -13.56 -1.71
N ILE A 67 -5.84 -12.96 -2.42
CA ILE A 67 -4.41 -13.01 -2.11
C ILE A 67 -3.99 -11.69 -1.45
N SER A 68 -3.37 -11.82 -0.28
CA SER A 68 -2.71 -10.73 0.45
C SER A 68 -1.22 -10.76 0.16
N VAL A 69 -0.70 -9.61 -0.24
CA VAL A 69 0.74 -9.39 -0.49
C VAL A 69 1.30 -8.56 0.65
N THR A 70 2.43 -9.00 1.20
CA THR A 70 3.22 -8.25 2.17
C THR A 70 4.68 -8.27 1.74
N THR A 71 5.34 -7.11 1.71
CA THR A 71 6.77 -7.03 1.42
C THR A 71 7.51 -6.52 2.65
N LYS A 72 8.66 -7.12 2.94
CA LYS A 72 9.55 -6.67 4.00
C LYS A 72 11.00 -6.87 3.60
N ASP A 73 11.76 -5.78 3.62
CA ASP A 73 13.16 -5.73 3.23
C ASP A 73 13.39 -6.32 1.82
N GLY A 74 12.47 -6.09 0.88
CA GLY A 74 12.47 -6.65 -0.47
C GLY A 74 12.06 -8.13 -0.58
N VAL A 75 11.68 -8.78 0.53
CA VAL A 75 11.12 -10.14 0.53
C VAL A 75 9.60 -10.06 0.45
N VAL A 76 9.03 -10.52 -0.66
CA VAL A 76 7.59 -10.55 -0.89
C VAL A 76 7.01 -11.84 -0.34
N THR A 77 5.93 -11.77 0.42
CA THR A 77 5.19 -12.92 0.92
C THR A 77 3.76 -12.88 0.39
N LEU A 78 3.36 -13.94 -0.31
CA LEU A 78 2.01 -14.14 -0.83
C LEU A 78 1.24 -15.06 0.11
N LYS A 79 0.12 -14.58 0.65
CA LYS A 79 -0.77 -15.33 1.57
C LYS A 79 -2.18 -15.38 1.00
N GLY A 80 -2.85 -16.52 1.09
CA GLY A 80 -4.23 -16.64 0.61
C GLY A 80 -4.61 -18.07 0.27
N ALA A 81 -5.79 -18.23 -0.32
CA ALA A 81 -6.25 -19.50 -0.85
C ALA A 81 -6.22 -19.48 -2.38
N VAL A 82 -5.69 -20.55 -2.96
CA VAL A 82 -5.63 -20.74 -4.42
C VAL A 82 -6.34 -22.02 -4.84
N PRO A 83 -7.03 -22.07 -5.99
CA PRO A 83 -7.73 -23.27 -6.41
C PRO A 83 -6.81 -24.31 -7.05
N SER A 84 -5.60 -23.92 -7.48
CA SER A 84 -4.59 -24.84 -8.01
C SER A 84 -3.17 -24.41 -7.63
N ALA A 85 -2.25 -25.37 -7.58
CA ALA A 85 -0.84 -25.09 -7.37
C ALA A 85 -0.24 -24.26 -8.52
N GLU A 86 -0.72 -24.47 -9.75
CA GLU A 86 -0.29 -23.74 -10.95
C GLU A 86 -0.53 -22.24 -10.82
N LEU A 87 -1.70 -21.84 -10.32
CA LEU A 87 -2.01 -20.43 -10.07
C LEU A 87 -1.15 -19.84 -8.95
N GLY A 88 -0.82 -20.65 -7.93
CA GLY A 88 0.13 -20.25 -6.91
C GLY A 88 1.53 -19.99 -7.49
N GLN A 89 2.00 -20.86 -8.39
CA GLN A 89 3.29 -20.67 -9.08
C GLN A 89 3.28 -19.44 -9.98
N HIS A 90 2.18 -19.22 -10.71
CA HIS A 90 2.01 -18.04 -11.56
C HIS A 90 2.07 -16.74 -10.73
N ALA A 91 1.42 -16.71 -9.58
CA ALA A 91 1.48 -15.56 -8.66
C ALA A 91 2.92 -15.27 -8.19
N LEU A 92 3.70 -16.32 -7.91
CA LEU A 92 5.11 -16.18 -7.52
C LEU A 92 5.96 -15.63 -8.65
N GLN A 93 5.74 -16.08 -9.89
CA GLN A 93 6.46 -15.58 -11.06
C GLN A 93 6.17 -14.10 -11.33
N LEU A 94 4.90 -13.69 -11.25
CA LEU A 94 4.50 -12.29 -11.39
C LEU A 94 5.16 -11.42 -10.31
N ALA A 95 5.16 -11.88 -9.05
CA ALA A 95 5.80 -11.17 -7.97
C ALA A 95 7.32 -11.07 -8.15
N ALA A 96 7.98 -12.16 -8.57
CA ALA A 96 9.43 -12.20 -8.80
C ALA A 96 9.89 -11.28 -9.95
N GLY A 97 9.01 -11.01 -10.92
CA GLY A 97 9.29 -10.10 -12.04
C GLY A 97 9.27 -8.61 -11.66
N ILE A 98 8.84 -8.25 -10.44
CA ILE A 98 8.78 -6.85 -10.01
C ILE A 98 10.15 -6.34 -9.57
N GLU A 99 10.54 -5.20 -10.10
CA GLU A 99 11.76 -4.51 -9.70
C GLU A 99 11.75 -4.17 -8.20
N GLY A 100 12.85 -4.52 -7.52
CA GLY A 100 13.01 -4.34 -6.07
C GLY A 100 12.67 -5.59 -5.24
N VAL A 101 12.14 -6.64 -5.87
CA VAL A 101 11.95 -7.95 -5.24
C VAL A 101 13.28 -8.69 -5.17
N ARG A 102 13.67 -9.08 -3.96
CA ARG A 102 14.87 -9.89 -3.68
C ARG A 102 14.56 -11.37 -3.54
N ASP A 103 13.43 -11.67 -2.92
CA ASP A 103 12.98 -13.03 -2.66
C ASP A 103 11.45 -13.07 -2.61
N VAL A 104 10.87 -14.24 -2.92
CA VAL A 104 9.42 -14.44 -2.92
C VAL A 104 9.07 -15.70 -2.14
N LYS A 105 8.26 -15.53 -1.10
CA LYS A 105 7.75 -16.60 -0.25
C LYS A 105 6.29 -16.88 -0.54
N SER A 106 5.98 -18.16 -0.65
CA SER A 106 4.61 -18.65 -0.82
C SER A 106 4.07 -19.20 0.48
N ASP A 107 3.06 -18.53 1.02
CA ASP A 107 2.20 -19.01 2.11
C ASP A 107 0.78 -19.24 1.57
N LEU A 108 0.68 -19.64 0.30
CA LEU A 108 -0.58 -19.91 -0.39
C LEU A 108 -1.08 -21.32 -0.08
N ILE A 109 -2.35 -21.40 0.32
CA ILE A 109 -3.01 -22.67 0.61
C ILE A 109 -3.80 -23.11 -0.62
N VAL A 110 -3.42 -24.24 -1.22
CA VAL A 110 -4.18 -24.83 -2.32
C VAL A 110 -5.44 -25.48 -1.76
N LYS A 111 -6.61 -24.91 -2.08
CA LYS A 111 -7.89 -25.58 -1.87
C LYS A 111 -8.10 -26.53 -3.05
N ALA A 112 -7.79 -27.81 -2.84
CA ALA A 112 -8.24 -28.85 -3.75
C ALA A 112 -9.78 -28.84 -3.76
N GLY A 113 -10.36 -28.56 -4.94
CA GLY A 113 -11.78 -28.68 -5.19
C GLY A 113 -12.18 -30.11 -5.47
#